data_AF-A0A7I8EX33-F1
#
_entry.id   AF-A0A7I8EX33-F1
#
_cell.length_a   1.000
_cell.length_b   1.000
_cell.length_c   1.000
_cell.angle_alpha   90.00
_cell.angle_beta   90.00
_cell.angle_gamma   90.00
#
_symmetry.space_group_name_H-M   'P 1'
#
loop_
_entity.id
_entity.type
_entity.pdbx_description
1 polymer ?
#
loop_
_entity_poly.entity_id
_entity_poly.type
_entity_poly.pdbx_seq_one_letter_code
_entity_poly.pdbx_strand_id
1 'polypeptide(L)'
;MQQTTSTPDFVPADLPSSSATTPASLIWAYRLFWLTFLVFFASTAAGKLWDRIYHLTVTFDTFWSPPHFFVFVMTTTSGLMVAGIASRPKLRVWFGPSVRAPIIGWKMAGTLVILGAGLIALSIDIMCDNFWHTAFGLDETQWSVPHDALTWCWFTIIMGFIAARMAFRQYRPLGWLTKAVIGFLMLEFLCPPILGPFYLNYSPHLLNALRSVPIVRAEGTAQHMYRIYLVAGITRQTSPLFIPEVALFVGAALALLRKIDARARIYLLVPFVWSLSMIGRDLYTLLFIHYDGITRVAQIPPAALKEPSLWVPIPLFLAAICTVILRRRSLTENRIYLVTGFIFAICTFFIWHNNNLMLLLAFPAAFTMLLGSRIGSWFYGFMEEPSTEKLMLFLSIACGQIPAFWGIVDLILRRTIP
;
A
#
# COMPACT_ATOMS: atom_id res chain seq x y z
N MET A 1 0.08 -34.25 -16.64
CA MET A 1 -0.88 -33.19 -16.27
C MET A 1 -1.42 -32.58 -17.55
N GLN A 2 -2.64 -32.96 -17.96
CA GLN A 2 -3.32 -32.32 -19.09
C GLN A 2 -3.70 -30.90 -18.70
N GLN A 3 -3.12 -29.92 -19.38
CA GLN A 3 -3.46 -28.51 -19.24
C GLN A 3 -4.84 -28.33 -19.86
N THR A 4 -5.89 -28.36 -19.03
CA THR A 4 -7.24 -27.99 -19.45
C THR A 4 -7.24 -26.49 -19.72
N THR A 5 -7.01 -26.10 -20.97
CA THR A 5 -7.24 -24.74 -21.44
C THR A 5 -8.73 -24.46 -21.33
N SER A 6 -9.16 -23.90 -20.20
CA SER A 6 -10.52 -23.40 -20.04
C SER A 6 -10.72 -22.29 -21.07
N THR A 7 -11.44 -22.58 -22.15
CA THR A 7 -12.00 -21.57 -23.02
C THR A 7 -12.76 -20.57 -22.15
N PRO A 8 -12.46 -19.26 -22.21
CA PRO A 8 -13.22 -18.28 -21.45
C PRO A 8 -14.70 -18.42 -21.85
N ASP A 9 -15.58 -18.56 -20.86
CA ASP A 9 -17.04 -18.76 -21.05
C ASP A 9 -17.72 -17.65 -21.87
N PHE A 10 -16.98 -16.60 -22.22
CA PHE A 10 -17.42 -15.55 -23.09
C PHE A 10 -16.22 -14.97 -23.86
N VAL A 11 -15.86 -15.58 -24.98
CA VAL A 11 -15.28 -14.80 -26.09
C VAL A 11 -16.47 -14.04 -26.66
N PRO A 12 -16.48 -12.68 -26.68
CA PRO A 12 -17.47 -11.96 -27.47
C PRO A 12 -17.37 -12.53 -28.89
N ALA A 13 -18.40 -13.28 -29.30
CA ALA A 13 -18.49 -13.75 -30.67
C ALA A 13 -18.38 -12.51 -31.55
N ASP A 14 -17.39 -12.54 -32.43
CA ASP A 14 -17.03 -11.49 -33.38
C ASP A 14 -16.48 -10.21 -32.74
N LEU A 15 -15.15 -10.03 -32.80
CA LEU A 15 -14.58 -8.68 -32.82
C LEU A 15 -15.15 -8.01 -34.08
N PRO A 16 -16.02 -7.01 -33.93
CA PRO A 16 -16.73 -6.49 -35.07
C PRO A 16 -15.76 -5.85 -36.05
N SER A 17 -16.05 -6.06 -37.34
CA SER A 17 -15.54 -5.24 -38.44
C SER A 17 -15.64 -3.75 -38.07
N SER A 18 -14.77 -2.93 -38.68
CA SER A 18 -14.42 -1.55 -38.30
C SER A 18 -15.55 -0.50 -38.29
N SER A 19 -16.83 -0.91 -38.27
CA SER A 19 -18.01 -0.05 -38.23
C SER A 19 -18.96 -0.32 -37.04
N ALA A 20 -18.72 -1.28 -36.15
CA ALA A 20 -19.63 -1.48 -35.02
C ALA A 20 -19.45 -0.40 -33.94
N THR A 21 -20.57 0.21 -33.57
CA THR A 21 -20.67 1.16 -32.47
C THR A 21 -20.24 0.50 -31.16
N THR A 22 -19.43 1.20 -30.36
CA THR A 22 -19.01 0.71 -29.04
C THR A 22 -20.23 0.43 -28.17
N PRO A 23 -20.37 -0.76 -27.56
CA PRO A 23 -21.55 -1.09 -26.76
C PRO A 23 -21.77 -0.07 -25.62
N ALA A 24 -23.00 0.41 -25.47
CA ALA A 24 -23.34 1.38 -24.41
C ALA A 24 -22.98 0.86 -23.00
N SER A 25 -23.07 -0.46 -22.78
CA SER A 25 -22.70 -1.10 -21.51
C SER A 25 -21.21 -0.98 -21.18
N LEU A 26 -20.32 -1.02 -22.18
CA LEU A 26 -18.89 -0.81 -22.00
C LEU A 26 -18.59 0.64 -21.58
N ILE A 27 -19.25 1.61 -22.23
CA ILE A 27 -19.11 3.03 -21.89
C ILE A 27 -19.56 3.28 -20.45
N TRP A 28 -20.72 2.75 -20.06
CA TRP A 28 -21.23 2.89 -18.69
C TRP A 28 -20.37 2.17 -17.66
N ALA A 29 -19.90 0.94 -17.95
CA ALA A 29 -18.99 0.22 -17.07
C ALA A 29 -17.70 1.03 -16.80
N TYR A 30 -17.12 1.63 -17.84
CA TYR A 30 -15.91 2.43 -17.71
C TYR A 30 -16.14 3.75 -16.95
N ARG A 31 -17.26 4.44 -17.20
CA ARG A 31 -17.63 5.66 -16.48
C ARG A 31 -17.89 5.39 -15.00
N LEU A 32 -18.66 4.34 -14.70
CA LEU A 32 -18.94 3.94 -13.33
C LEU A 32 -17.67 3.50 -12.61
N PHE A 33 -16.77 2.77 -13.27
CA PHE A 33 -15.46 2.43 -12.72
C PHE A 33 -14.68 3.68 -12.25
N TRP A 34 -14.57 4.70 -13.10
CA TRP A 34 -13.86 5.93 -12.74
C TRP A 34 -14.59 6.75 -11.68
N LEU A 35 -15.91 6.83 -11.74
CA LEU A 35 -16.69 7.49 -10.71
C LEU A 35 -16.48 6.82 -9.35
N THR A 36 -16.52 5.48 -9.30
CA THR A 36 -16.24 4.72 -8.06
C THR A 36 -14.81 4.96 -7.58
N PHE A 37 -13.83 4.98 -8.49
CA PHE A 37 -12.44 5.30 -8.14
C PHE A 37 -12.32 6.70 -7.55
N LEU A 38 -12.97 7.72 -8.14
CA LEU A 38 -12.91 9.10 -7.66
C LEU A 38 -13.58 9.26 -6.29
N VAL A 39 -14.72 8.62 -6.07
CA VAL A 39 -15.40 8.61 -4.74
C VAL A 39 -14.50 7.95 -3.70
N PHE A 40 -13.92 6.79 -4.00
CA PHE A 40 -12.98 6.13 -3.09
C PHE A 40 -11.70 6.95 -2.86
N PHE A 41 -11.16 7.57 -3.91
CA PHE A 41 -9.95 8.38 -3.83
C PHE A 41 -10.18 9.65 -3.00
N ALA A 42 -11.36 10.28 -3.10
CA ALA A 42 -11.73 11.38 -2.23
C ALA A 42 -11.73 10.98 -0.75
N SER A 43 -12.24 9.78 -0.43
CA SER A 43 -12.16 9.20 0.93
C SER A 43 -10.72 9.09 1.42
N THR A 44 -9.86 8.45 0.64
CA THR A 44 -8.48 8.15 1.06
C THR A 44 -7.54 9.34 1.03
N ALA A 45 -7.66 10.24 0.06
CA ALA A 45 -6.79 11.41 -0.06
C ALA A 45 -7.27 12.58 0.82
N ALA A 46 -8.53 12.99 0.66
CA ALA A 46 -9.07 14.14 1.39
C ALA A 46 -9.45 13.77 2.82
N GLY A 47 -10.11 12.62 3.01
CA GLY A 47 -10.53 12.15 4.33
C GLY A 47 -9.34 11.93 5.26
N LYS A 48 -8.32 11.18 4.82
CA LYS A 48 -7.10 10.94 5.64
C LYS A 48 -6.33 12.21 5.99
N LEU A 49 -6.24 13.17 5.06
CA LEU A 49 -5.58 14.44 5.34
C LEU A 49 -6.40 15.27 6.33
N TRP A 50 -7.71 15.33 6.13
CA TRP A 50 -8.63 16.03 7.02
C TRP A 50 -8.58 15.44 8.43
N ASP A 51 -8.59 14.12 8.53
CA ASP A 51 -8.47 13.37 9.78
C ASP A 51 -7.22 13.75 10.57
N ARG A 52 -6.04 13.72 9.92
CA ARG A 52 -4.77 14.13 10.54
C ARG A 52 -4.77 15.58 11.02
N ILE A 53 -5.38 16.49 10.27
CA ILE A 53 -5.46 17.90 10.66
C ILE A 53 -6.45 18.07 11.83
N TYR A 54 -7.57 17.35 11.80
CA TYR A 54 -8.60 17.39 12.83
C TYR A 54 -8.01 17.01 14.19
N HIS A 55 -7.30 15.88 14.26
CA HIS A 55 -6.67 15.36 15.48
C HIS A 55 -5.56 16.22 16.08
N LEU A 56 -5.17 17.32 15.44
CA LEU A 56 -4.23 18.30 16.01
C LEU A 56 -4.92 19.49 16.66
N THR A 57 -6.15 19.74 16.27
CA THR A 57 -6.92 20.91 16.69
C THR A 57 -8.06 20.56 17.62
N VAL A 58 -8.52 19.32 17.54
CA VAL A 58 -9.63 18.79 18.32
C VAL A 58 -9.12 17.61 19.13
N THR A 59 -9.19 17.75 20.45
CA THR A 59 -8.98 16.62 21.37
C THR A 59 -9.89 15.50 20.97
N PHE A 60 -9.34 14.29 20.98
CA PHE A 60 -9.90 13.23 20.19
C PHE A 60 -11.36 12.93 20.55
N ASP A 61 -12.17 12.93 19.49
CA ASP A 61 -13.61 12.77 19.54
C ASP A 61 -14.00 11.29 19.41
N THR A 62 -15.28 11.00 19.58
CA THR A 62 -15.89 9.73 19.23
C THR A 62 -15.61 9.33 17.77
N PHE A 63 -15.84 8.06 17.46
CA PHE A 63 -15.77 7.55 16.09
C PHE A 63 -16.58 8.36 15.05
N TRP A 64 -17.60 9.09 15.48
CA TRP A 64 -18.44 9.90 14.60
C TRP A 64 -17.88 11.29 14.31
N SER A 65 -16.57 11.49 14.52
CA SER A 65 -15.88 12.70 14.09
C SER A 65 -16.17 12.99 12.61
N PRO A 66 -16.27 14.26 12.20
CA PRO A 66 -16.53 14.63 10.81
C PRO A 66 -15.63 13.91 9.77
N PRO A 67 -14.28 13.81 9.95
CA PRO A 67 -13.44 13.10 8.99
C PRO A 67 -13.72 11.59 8.94
N HIS A 68 -13.93 10.93 10.08
CA HIS A 68 -14.25 9.50 10.11
C HIS A 68 -15.59 9.21 9.43
N PHE A 69 -16.62 10.01 9.73
CA PHE A 69 -17.93 9.84 9.10
C PHE A 69 -17.84 10.03 7.58
N PHE A 70 -17.08 11.03 7.12
CA PHE A 70 -16.82 11.23 5.69
C PHE A 70 -16.15 10.01 5.05
N VAL A 71 -15.07 9.50 5.65
CA VAL A 71 -14.36 8.31 5.15
C VAL A 71 -15.30 7.10 5.09
N PHE A 72 -16.10 6.87 6.13
CA PHE A 72 -17.06 5.78 6.20
C PHE A 72 -18.14 5.86 5.11
N VAL A 73 -18.76 7.04 4.93
CA VAL A 73 -19.81 7.25 3.91
C VAL A 73 -19.27 7.08 2.50
N MET A 74 -18.10 7.64 2.20
CA MET A 74 -17.49 7.55 0.87
C MET A 74 -17.04 6.12 0.54
N THR A 75 -16.51 5.39 1.53
CA THR A 75 -16.13 3.99 1.39
C THR A 75 -17.36 3.10 1.17
N THR A 76 -18.40 3.27 2.00
CA THR A 76 -19.65 2.53 1.89
C THR A 76 -20.34 2.79 0.54
N THR A 77 -20.36 4.05 0.10
CA THR A 77 -20.88 4.44 -1.22
C THR A 77 -20.11 3.75 -2.34
N SER A 78 -18.78 3.72 -2.27
CA SER A 78 -17.93 3.00 -3.23
C SER A 78 -18.26 1.50 -3.25
N GLY A 79 -18.47 0.88 -2.09
CA GLY A 79 -18.91 -0.50 -1.94
C GLY A 79 -20.25 -0.78 -2.63
N LEU A 80 -21.25 0.08 -2.38
CA LEU A 80 -22.58 -0.02 -3.00
C LEU A 80 -22.51 0.15 -4.53
N MET A 81 -21.65 1.05 -5.02
CA MET A 81 -21.41 1.21 -6.46
C MET A 81 -20.80 -0.06 -7.07
N VAL A 82 -19.79 -0.66 -6.44
CA VAL A 82 -19.19 -1.92 -6.90
C VAL A 82 -20.21 -3.06 -6.88
N ALA A 83 -21.01 -3.17 -5.82
CA ALA A 83 -22.11 -4.14 -5.75
C ALA A 83 -23.13 -3.94 -6.88
N GLY A 84 -23.48 -2.69 -7.18
CA GLY A 84 -24.36 -2.33 -8.29
C GLY A 84 -23.79 -2.64 -9.68
N ILE A 85 -22.47 -2.57 -9.87
CA ILE A 85 -21.79 -3.02 -11.10
C ILE A 85 -21.80 -4.54 -11.17
N ALA A 86 -21.42 -5.21 -10.09
CA ALA A 86 -21.29 -6.66 -9.99
C ALA A 86 -22.62 -7.43 -10.14
N SER A 87 -23.74 -6.82 -9.71
CA SER A 87 -25.08 -7.40 -9.82
C SER A 87 -25.68 -7.32 -11.23
N ARG A 88 -25.10 -6.51 -12.13
CA ARG A 88 -25.61 -6.31 -13.49
C ARG A 88 -24.74 -7.06 -14.52
N PRO A 89 -25.22 -8.18 -15.11
CA PRO A 89 -24.44 -8.98 -16.06
C PRO A 89 -23.86 -8.16 -17.22
N LYS A 90 -24.65 -7.22 -17.77
CA LYS A 90 -24.24 -6.34 -18.87
C LYS A 90 -23.04 -5.43 -18.53
N LEU A 91 -22.83 -5.10 -17.26
CA LEU A 91 -21.73 -4.25 -16.81
C LEU A 91 -20.52 -5.08 -16.37
N ARG A 92 -20.74 -6.11 -15.55
CA ARG A 92 -19.65 -6.88 -14.94
C ARG A 92 -18.78 -7.65 -15.93
N VAL A 93 -19.31 -7.98 -17.11
CA VAL A 93 -18.58 -8.72 -18.17
C VAL A 93 -17.33 -7.97 -18.65
N TRP A 94 -17.31 -6.64 -18.54
CA TRP A 94 -16.20 -5.80 -19.00
C TRP A 94 -15.01 -5.75 -18.02
N PHE A 95 -15.16 -6.33 -16.83
CA PHE A 95 -14.15 -6.30 -15.77
C PHE A 95 -13.21 -7.53 -15.79
N GLY A 96 -13.20 -8.29 -16.89
CA GLY A 96 -12.24 -9.37 -17.12
C GLY A 96 -12.74 -10.76 -16.73
N PRO A 97 -11.83 -11.74 -16.55
CA PRO A 97 -12.19 -13.14 -16.33
C PRO A 97 -13.08 -13.33 -15.10
N SER A 98 -14.10 -14.18 -15.26
CA SER A 98 -15.03 -14.51 -14.19
C SER A 98 -14.54 -15.67 -13.34
N VAL A 99 -14.74 -15.54 -12.03
CA VAL A 99 -14.54 -16.59 -11.02
C VAL A 99 -15.88 -16.91 -10.37
N ARG A 100 -16.03 -18.12 -9.82
CA ARG A 100 -17.20 -18.44 -9.01
C ARG A 100 -17.04 -17.75 -7.66
N ALA A 101 -17.94 -16.81 -7.35
CA ALA A 101 -17.93 -16.14 -6.06
C ALA A 101 -18.26 -17.17 -4.96
N PRO A 102 -17.42 -17.32 -3.93
CA PRO A 102 -17.50 -18.44 -2.99
C PRO A 102 -18.80 -18.45 -2.18
N ILE A 103 -19.34 -17.28 -1.84
CA ILE A 103 -20.56 -17.14 -1.01
C ILE A 103 -21.82 -16.95 -1.87
N ILE A 104 -21.73 -16.19 -2.95
CA ILE A 104 -22.90 -15.75 -3.74
C ILE A 104 -23.29 -16.77 -4.82
N GLY A 105 -22.46 -17.79 -5.07
CA GLY A 105 -22.78 -18.92 -5.95
C GLY A 105 -22.75 -18.63 -7.45
N TRP A 106 -22.88 -17.37 -7.88
CA TRP A 106 -22.78 -16.96 -9.29
C TRP A 106 -21.37 -16.54 -9.74
N LYS A 107 -21.15 -16.52 -11.07
CA LYS A 107 -19.90 -16.06 -11.68
C LYS A 107 -19.80 -14.52 -11.63
N MET A 108 -18.66 -14.00 -11.18
CA MET A 108 -18.34 -12.57 -11.09
C MET A 108 -16.90 -12.34 -11.55
N ALA A 109 -16.61 -11.21 -12.18
CA ALA A 109 -15.25 -10.85 -12.56
C ALA A 109 -14.32 -10.86 -11.33
N GLY A 110 -13.18 -11.55 -11.41
CA GLY A 110 -12.25 -11.68 -10.28
C GLY A 110 -11.79 -10.34 -9.71
N THR A 111 -11.64 -9.33 -10.57
CA THR A 111 -11.30 -7.96 -10.17
C THR A 111 -12.36 -7.31 -9.27
N LEU A 112 -13.64 -7.58 -9.55
CA LEU A 112 -14.76 -7.10 -8.73
C LEU A 112 -14.84 -7.85 -7.39
N VAL A 113 -14.43 -9.12 -7.35
CA VAL A 113 -14.31 -9.88 -6.10
C VAL A 113 -13.26 -9.26 -5.19
N ILE A 114 -12.05 -8.98 -5.70
CA ILE A 114 -10.97 -8.34 -4.93
C ILE A 114 -11.42 -6.96 -4.45
N LEU A 115 -11.91 -6.13 -5.37
CA LEU A 115 -12.33 -4.76 -5.07
C LEU A 115 -13.46 -4.73 -4.04
N GLY A 116 -14.49 -5.55 -4.24
CA GLY A 116 -15.64 -5.64 -3.34
C GLY A 116 -15.24 -6.20 -1.97
N ALA A 117 -14.40 -7.24 -1.92
CA ALA A 117 -13.94 -7.80 -0.66
C ALA A 117 -13.10 -6.80 0.15
N GLY A 118 -12.20 -6.05 -0.51
CA GLY A 118 -11.44 -4.99 0.14
C GLY A 118 -12.34 -3.88 0.72
N LEU A 119 -13.37 -3.46 -0.03
CA LEU A 119 -14.33 -2.46 0.44
C LEU A 119 -15.19 -2.97 1.60
N ILE A 120 -15.65 -4.22 1.55
CA ILE A 120 -16.42 -4.84 2.65
C ILE A 120 -15.53 -4.97 3.89
N ALA A 121 -14.31 -5.49 3.72
CA ALA A 121 -13.35 -5.63 4.81
C ALA A 121 -13.04 -4.27 5.44
N LEU A 122 -12.79 -3.23 4.63
CA LEU A 122 -12.57 -1.88 5.13
C LEU A 122 -13.79 -1.33 5.90
N SER A 123 -15.01 -1.55 5.41
CA SER A 123 -16.20 -1.09 6.14
C SER A 123 -16.37 -1.78 7.50
N ILE A 124 -16.03 -3.08 7.60
CA ILE A 124 -16.05 -3.83 8.86
C ILE A 124 -14.93 -3.32 9.77
N ASP A 125 -13.74 -3.15 9.22
CA ASP A 125 -12.54 -2.69 9.89
C ASP A 125 -12.74 -1.33 10.56
N ILE A 126 -13.34 -0.37 9.83
CA ILE A 126 -13.73 0.94 10.37
C ILE A 126 -14.64 0.79 11.62
N MET A 127 -15.54 -0.21 11.66
CA MET A 127 -16.35 -0.46 12.86
C MET A 127 -15.52 -1.10 13.98
N CYS A 128 -14.63 -2.04 13.65
CA CYS A 128 -13.73 -2.69 14.59
C CYS A 128 -12.74 -1.71 15.24
N ASP A 129 -12.27 -0.72 14.49
CA ASP A 129 -11.42 0.38 14.94
C ASP A 129 -12.07 1.16 16.10
N ASN A 130 -13.37 1.48 15.99
CA ASN A 130 -14.10 2.10 17.10
C ASN A 130 -14.15 1.23 18.37
N PHE A 131 -14.39 -0.08 18.21
CA PHE A 131 -14.37 -1.00 19.35
C PHE A 131 -12.97 -1.05 19.98
N TRP A 132 -11.93 -1.05 19.14
CA TRP A 132 -10.56 -1.06 19.59
C TRP A 132 -10.21 0.20 20.37
N HIS A 133 -10.56 1.38 19.85
CA HIS A 133 -10.37 2.65 20.54
C HIS A 133 -11.11 2.72 21.88
N THR A 134 -12.32 2.13 21.96
CA THR A 134 -13.07 2.05 23.23
C THR A 134 -12.35 1.16 24.26
N ALA A 135 -11.70 0.08 23.80
CA ALA A 135 -11.06 -0.90 24.68
C ALA A 135 -9.63 -0.52 25.10
N PHE A 136 -8.84 0.04 24.18
CA PHE A 136 -7.40 0.27 24.36
C PHE A 136 -6.99 1.74 24.31
N GLY A 137 -7.97 2.62 24.09
CA GLY A 137 -7.74 4.02 23.86
C GLY A 137 -7.24 4.29 22.44
N LEU A 138 -6.86 5.54 22.27
CA LEU A 138 -7.03 6.25 21.03
C LEU A 138 -5.81 6.20 20.09
N ASP A 139 -4.66 5.77 20.59
CA ASP A 139 -3.48 5.62 19.76
C ASP A 139 -2.93 4.22 19.90
N GLU A 140 -2.69 3.63 18.74
CA GLU A 140 -2.34 2.25 18.60
C GLU A 140 -1.23 2.08 17.62
N THR A 141 -0.45 1.02 17.83
CA THR A 141 0.67 0.84 16.95
C THR A 141 0.14 0.58 15.54
N GLN A 142 0.92 0.87 14.50
CA GLN A 142 0.55 0.52 13.13
C GLN A 142 0.44 -1.01 12.91
N TRP A 143 0.69 -1.82 13.95
CA TRP A 143 0.46 -3.26 14.00
C TRP A 143 -0.80 -3.65 14.77
N SER A 144 -1.57 -2.71 15.33
CA SER A 144 -2.88 -3.05 15.89
C SER A 144 -3.76 -3.67 14.80
N VAL A 145 -4.72 -4.51 15.22
CA VAL A 145 -5.60 -5.21 14.27
C VAL A 145 -6.23 -4.25 13.27
N PRO A 146 -6.91 -3.15 13.68
CA PRO A 146 -7.61 -2.33 12.71
C PRO A 146 -6.66 -1.46 11.87
N HIS A 147 -5.53 -0.99 12.40
CA HIS A 147 -4.59 -0.22 11.58
C HIS A 147 -3.86 -1.06 10.54
N ASP A 148 -3.43 -2.27 10.91
CA ASP A 148 -2.83 -3.18 9.93
C ASP A 148 -3.87 -3.61 8.89
N ALA A 149 -5.08 -4.00 9.32
CA ALA A 149 -6.19 -4.33 8.44
C ALA A 149 -6.56 -3.18 7.49
N LEU A 150 -6.61 -1.93 7.98
CA LEU A 150 -6.86 -0.73 7.18
C LEU A 150 -5.88 -0.64 6.01
N THR A 151 -4.58 -0.79 6.26
CA THR A 151 -3.56 -0.70 5.21
C THR A 151 -3.66 -1.83 4.20
N TRP A 152 -3.93 -3.06 4.64
CA TRP A 152 -4.14 -4.21 3.76
C TRP A 152 -5.45 -4.11 2.96
N CYS A 153 -6.50 -3.55 3.54
CA CYS A 153 -7.76 -3.30 2.85
C CYS A 153 -7.58 -2.25 1.76
N TRP A 154 -6.91 -1.12 2.05
CA TRP A 154 -6.58 -0.13 1.02
C TRP A 154 -5.73 -0.71 -0.11
N PHE A 155 -4.71 -1.51 0.22
CA PHE A 155 -3.93 -2.21 -0.78
C PHE A 155 -4.80 -3.13 -1.66
N THR A 156 -5.66 -3.94 -1.04
CA THR A 156 -6.60 -4.82 -1.73
C THR A 156 -7.54 -4.06 -2.66
N ILE A 157 -8.08 -2.92 -2.21
CA ILE A 157 -8.97 -2.07 -3.01
C ILE A 157 -8.23 -1.50 -4.23
N ILE A 158 -7.02 -0.98 -4.03
CA ILE A 158 -6.21 -0.41 -5.12
C ILE A 158 -5.78 -1.49 -6.12
N MET A 159 -5.43 -2.69 -5.65
CA MET A 159 -5.20 -3.84 -6.52
C MET A 159 -6.45 -4.19 -7.34
N GLY A 160 -7.64 -4.13 -6.74
CA GLY A 160 -8.91 -4.29 -7.44
C GLY A 160 -9.14 -3.24 -8.53
N PHE A 161 -8.87 -1.96 -8.26
CA PHE A 161 -8.95 -0.89 -9.24
C PHE A 161 -7.93 -1.04 -10.38
N ILE A 162 -6.68 -1.42 -10.06
CA ILE A 162 -5.63 -1.66 -11.05
C ILE A 162 -6.01 -2.84 -11.94
N ALA A 163 -6.45 -3.95 -11.36
CA ALA A 163 -6.86 -5.14 -12.10
C ALA A 163 -8.07 -4.83 -13.01
N ALA A 164 -9.06 -4.08 -12.51
CA ALA A 164 -10.18 -3.61 -13.32
C ALA A 164 -9.71 -2.71 -14.49
N ARG A 165 -8.78 -1.79 -14.25
CA ARG A 165 -8.21 -0.96 -15.31
C ARG A 165 -7.43 -1.78 -16.33
N MET A 166 -6.72 -2.82 -15.90
CA MET A 166 -6.03 -3.76 -16.77
C MET A 166 -7.02 -4.56 -17.62
N ALA A 167 -8.17 -4.97 -17.08
CA ALA A 167 -9.21 -5.65 -17.85
C ALA A 167 -9.72 -4.79 -19.03
N PHE A 168 -9.86 -3.47 -18.83
CA PHE A 168 -10.24 -2.54 -19.90
C PHE A 168 -9.14 -2.33 -20.97
N ARG A 169 -7.92 -2.87 -20.83
CA ARG A 169 -6.80 -2.60 -21.76
C ARG A 169 -7.07 -3.04 -23.20
N GLN A 170 -7.94 -4.05 -23.39
CA GLN A 170 -8.34 -4.55 -24.72
C GLN A 170 -9.17 -3.51 -25.49
N TYR A 171 -9.95 -2.69 -24.78
CA TYR A 171 -10.83 -1.68 -25.37
C TYR A 171 -10.26 -0.26 -25.29
N ARG A 172 -9.47 0.00 -24.24
CA ARG A 172 -8.81 1.28 -23.94
C ARG A 172 -7.37 0.99 -23.54
N PRO A 173 -6.42 0.94 -24.49
CA PRO A 173 -5.02 0.66 -24.22
C PRO A 173 -4.44 1.54 -23.11
N LEU A 174 -3.46 1.00 -22.38
CA LEU A 174 -2.79 1.73 -21.31
C LEU A 174 -1.75 2.69 -21.90
N GLY A 175 -2.08 3.99 -21.89
CA GLY A 175 -1.12 5.05 -22.18
C GLY A 175 0.02 5.08 -21.16
N TRP A 176 1.13 5.72 -21.50
CA TRP A 176 2.32 5.79 -20.62
C TRP A 176 2.00 6.46 -19.29
N LEU A 177 1.17 7.52 -19.29
CA LEU A 177 0.75 8.23 -18.08
C LEU A 177 -0.09 7.33 -17.18
N THR A 178 -1.05 6.59 -17.74
CA THR A 178 -1.85 5.62 -16.97
C THR A 178 -0.98 4.57 -16.31
N LYS A 179 0.04 4.05 -17.01
CA LYS A 179 1.00 3.09 -16.44
C LYS A 179 1.82 3.69 -15.31
N ALA A 180 2.25 4.94 -15.46
CA ALA A 180 2.98 5.65 -14.41
C ALA A 180 2.10 5.86 -13.17
N VAL A 181 0.84 6.28 -13.34
CA VAL A 181 -0.14 6.44 -12.24
C VAL A 181 -0.44 5.11 -11.56
N ILE A 182 -0.69 4.04 -12.32
CA ILE A 182 -0.88 2.69 -11.76
C ILE A 182 0.35 2.27 -10.95
N GLY A 183 1.55 2.46 -11.51
CA GLY A 183 2.79 2.15 -10.82
C GLY A 183 2.95 2.95 -9.53
N PHE A 184 2.65 4.25 -9.55
CA PHE A 184 2.71 5.11 -8.38
C PHE A 184 1.72 4.68 -7.29
N LEU A 185 0.45 4.47 -7.63
CA LEU A 185 -0.59 4.00 -6.69
C LEU A 185 -0.20 2.66 -6.09
N MET A 186 0.34 1.75 -6.89
CA MET A 186 0.78 0.46 -6.41
C MET A 186 1.93 0.58 -5.41
N LEU A 187 2.93 1.44 -5.65
CA LEU A 187 3.99 1.69 -4.67
C LEU A 187 3.43 2.31 -3.38
N GLU A 188 2.57 3.31 -3.52
CA GLU A 188 2.01 4.06 -2.39
C GLU A 188 1.17 3.19 -1.48
N PHE A 189 0.40 2.26 -2.04
CA PHE A 189 -0.48 1.39 -1.24
C PHE A 189 0.15 0.04 -0.88
N LEU A 190 1.25 -0.37 -1.52
CA LEU A 190 2.02 -1.56 -1.13
C LEU A 190 2.98 -1.28 0.03
N CYS A 191 3.51 -0.05 0.12
CA CYS A 191 4.52 0.30 1.11
C CYS A 191 4.01 0.23 2.57
N PRO A 192 2.85 0.82 2.94
CA PRO A 192 2.35 0.78 4.31
C PRO A 192 2.11 -0.65 4.86
N PRO A 193 1.35 -1.54 4.19
CA PRO A 193 1.06 -2.86 4.76
C PRO A 193 2.29 -3.77 4.89
N ILE A 194 3.34 -3.55 4.09
CA ILE A 194 4.58 -4.33 4.23
C ILE A 194 5.46 -3.78 5.35
N LEU A 195 5.54 -2.46 5.54
CA LEU A 195 6.44 -1.83 6.49
C LEU A 195 5.83 -1.61 7.89
N GLY A 196 4.50 -1.68 8.00
CA GLY A 196 3.75 -1.33 9.21
C GLY A 196 4.28 -0.04 9.87
N PRO A 197 4.75 -0.10 11.13
CA PRO A 197 5.25 1.06 11.86
C PRO A 197 6.50 1.69 11.24
N PHE A 198 7.34 0.94 10.52
CA PHE A 198 8.51 1.50 9.84
C PHE A 198 8.13 2.45 8.70
N TYR A 199 6.89 2.42 8.22
CA TYR A 199 6.40 3.38 7.23
C TYR A 199 6.42 4.82 7.76
N LEU A 200 6.23 5.03 9.07
CA LEU A 200 6.17 6.36 9.71
C LEU A 200 7.25 6.58 10.81
N ASN A 201 7.80 5.52 11.39
CA ASN A 201 8.75 5.61 12.50
C ASN A 201 10.21 5.69 12.03
N TYR A 202 10.68 6.89 11.65
CA TYR A 202 12.00 7.04 11.02
C TYR A 202 13.14 6.92 12.00
N SER A 203 13.11 7.73 13.07
CA SER A 203 14.15 7.76 14.09
C SER A 203 13.53 7.97 15.48
N PRO A 204 14.26 7.62 16.55
CA PRO A 204 13.86 7.98 17.91
C PRO A 204 13.67 9.49 18.10
N HIS A 205 14.45 10.34 17.41
CA HIS A 205 14.31 11.80 17.50
C HIS A 205 12.96 12.27 16.96
N LEU A 206 12.51 11.75 15.82
CA LEU A 206 11.20 12.06 15.27
C LEU A 206 10.08 11.62 16.21
N LEU A 207 10.15 10.41 16.76
CA LEU A 207 9.15 9.93 17.72
C LEU A 207 9.12 10.78 19.00
N ASN A 208 10.29 11.21 19.48
CA ASN A 208 10.39 12.12 20.63
C ASN A 208 9.80 13.51 20.33
N ALA A 209 9.93 14.00 19.10
CA ALA A 209 9.29 15.25 18.68
C ALA A 209 7.77 15.09 18.57
N LEU A 210 7.29 14.02 17.93
CA LEU A 210 5.87 13.73 17.78
C LEU A 210 5.16 13.58 19.13
N ARG A 211 5.74 12.82 20.08
CA ARG A 211 5.16 12.68 21.43
C ARG A 211 5.14 13.99 22.23
N SER A 212 5.92 14.99 21.82
CA SER A 212 6.01 16.29 22.50
C SER A 212 5.00 17.33 22.01
N VAL A 213 4.30 17.04 20.90
CA VAL A 213 3.22 17.89 20.39
C VAL A 213 2.16 18.06 21.51
N PRO A 214 1.69 19.29 21.81
CA PRO A 214 0.90 19.55 23.02
C PRO A 214 -0.32 18.64 23.21
N ILE A 215 -1.10 18.42 22.15
CA ILE A 215 -2.28 17.55 22.19
C ILE A 215 -1.90 16.08 22.42
N VAL A 216 -0.87 15.58 21.72
CA VAL A 216 -0.34 14.22 21.87
C VAL A 216 0.26 14.00 23.26
N ARG A 217 0.88 15.03 23.84
CA ARG A 217 1.44 15.01 25.19
C ARG A 217 0.36 14.89 26.27
N ALA A 218 -0.83 15.44 26.02
CA ALA A 218 -1.94 15.37 26.95
C ALA A 218 -2.62 13.97 26.96
N GLU A 219 -2.48 13.20 25.88
CA GLU A 219 -3.12 11.89 25.72
C GLU A 219 -2.25 10.74 26.24
N GLY A 220 -2.65 10.12 27.35
CA GLY A 220 -1.89 9.06 28.00
C GLY A 220 -1.67 7.81 27.13
N THR A 221 -2.67 7.45 26.32
CA THR A 221 -2.63 6.31 25.39
C THR A 221 -1.66 6.57 24.23
N ALA A 222 -1.63 7.80 23.71
CA ALA A 222 -0.63 8.25 22.74
C ALA A 222 0.80 8.11 23.30
N GLN A 223 1.01 8.59 24.53
CA GLN A 223 2.31 8.49 25.19
C GLN A 223 2.75 7.04 25.38
N HIS A 224 1.81 6.14 25.71
CA HIS A 224 2.07 4.71 25.82
C HIS A 224 2.49 4.11 24.47
N MET A 225 1.80 4.43 23.37
CA MET A 225 2.19 4.01 22.02
C MET A 225 3.62 4.45 21.66
N TYR A 226 3.98 5.73 21.85
CA TYR A 226 5.34 6.19 21.56
C TYR A 226 6.38 5.52 22.44
N ARG A 227 6.05 5.21 23.70
CA ARG A 227 6.93 4.45 24.60
C ARG A 227 7.15 3.04 24.08
N ILE A 228 6.11 2.35 23.60
CA ILE A 228 6.24 1.03 22.97
C ILE A 228 7.26 1.10 21.82
N TYR A 229 7.11 2.04 20.90
CA TYR A 229 8.02 2.17 19.77
C TYR A 229 9.47 2.45 20.18
N LEU A 230 9.68 3.33 21.17
CA LEU A 230 11.00 3.69 21.64
C LEU A 230 11.68 2.55 22.42
N VAL A 231 10.95 1.87 23.31
CA VAL A 231 11.47 0.78 24.14
C VAL A 231 11.72 -0.49 23.32
N ALA A 232 10.79 -0.85 22.43
CA ALA A 232 10.95 -2.00 21.55
C ALA A 232 11.86 -1.73 20.34
N GLY A 233 12.36 -0.50 20.18
CA GLY A 233 13.25 -0.13 19.07
C GLY A 233 12.59 -0.23 17.71
N ILE A 234 11.28 0.04 17.61
CA ILE A 234 10.47 -0.04 16.38
C ILE A 234 10.60 1.27 15.59
N THR A 235 11.82 1.53 15.13
CA THR A 235 12.14 2.61 14.19
C THR A 235 13.05 2.09 13.08
N ARG A 236 13.10 2.80 11.95
CA ARG A 236 14.04 2.47 10.85
C ARG A 236 15.49 2.43 11.34
N GLN A 237 15.86 3.35 12.25
CA GLN A 237 17.23 3.48 12.74
C GLN A 237 17.65 2.39 13.75
N THR A 238 16.71 1.91 14.56
CA THR A 238 17.02 1.02 15.69
C THR A 238 16.70 -0.45 15.42
N SER A 239 15.73 -0.73 14.56
CA SER A 239 15.25 -2.10 14.37
C SER A 239 16.14 -2.90 13.40
N PRO A 240 16.58 -4.12 13.77
CA PRO A 240 17.24 -5.01 12.83
C PRO A 240 16.29 -5.60 11.77
N LEU A 241 14.98 -5.44 11.94
CA LEU A 241 13.97 -5.93 10.97
C LEU A 241 13.82 -5.00 9.76
N PHE A 242 14.15 -3.71 9.92
CA PHE A 242 13.85 -2.70 8.91
C PHE A 242 14.52 -3.00 7.56
N ILE A 243 15.84 -3.26 7.52
CA ILE A 243 16.56 -3.53 6.27
C ILE A 243 15.99 -4.76 5.52
N PRO A 244 15.82 -5.94 6.15
CA PRO A 244 15.21 -7.08 5.49
C PRO A 244 13.76 -6.83 5.02
N GLU A 245 12.95 -6.16 5.82
CA GLU A 245 11.54 -5.88 5.52
C GLU A 245 11.37 -4.86 4.40
N VAL A 246 12.16 -3.78 4.41
CA VAL A 246 12.14 -2.81 3.31
C VAL A 246 12.70 -3.40 2.02
N ALA A 247 13.64 -4.34 2.09
CA ALA A 247 14.10 -5.08 0.92
C ALA A 247 12.99 -6.00 0.35
N LEU A 248 12.16 -6.63 1.20
CA LEU A 248 10.98 -7.39 0.80
C LEU A 248 10.00 -6.50 0.00
N PHE A 249 9.68 -5.32 0.54
CA PHE A 249 8.87 -4.31 -0.14
C PHE A 249 9.47 -3.94 -1.50
N VAL A 250 10.75 -3.55 -1.54
CA VAL A 250 11.42 -3.11 -2.78
C VAL A 250 11.42 -4.23 -3.82
N GLY A 251 11.66 -5.47 -3.43
CA GLY A 251 11.57 -6.63 -4.32
C GLY A 251 10.20 -6.77 -4.96
N ALA A 252 9.14 -6.70 -4.15
CA ALA A 252 7.75 -6.80 -4.61
C ALA A 252 7.37 -5.65 -5.55
N ALA A 253 7.71 -4.42 -5.15
CA ALA A 253 7.52 -3.19 -5.92
C ALA A 253 8.17 -3.27 -7.30
N LEU A 254 9.47 -3.62 -7.35
CA LEU A 254 10.22 -3.70 -8.60
C LEU A 254 9.69 -4.80 -9.52
N ALA A 255 9.34 -5.97 -9.00
CA ALA A 255 8.75 -7.04 -9.80
C ALA A 255 7.40 -6.64 -10.41
N LEU A 256 6.53 -6.04 -9.61
CA LEU A 256 5.23 -5.55 -10.07
C LEU A 256 5.37 -4.47 -11.15
N LEU A 257 6.20 -3.45 -10.93
CA LEU A 257 6.45 -2.38 -11.92
C LEU A 257 6.96 -2.96 -13.23
N ARG A 258 7.84 -3.97 -13.16
CA ARG A 258 8.40 -4.63 -14.35
C ARG A 258 7.35 -5.37 -15.16
N LYS A 259 6.31 -5.91 -14.51
CA LYS A 259 5.20 -6.59 -15.15
C LYS A 259 4.22 -5.60 -15.79
N ILE A 260 4.00 -4.43 -15.18
CA ILE A 260 3.19 -3.35 -15.77
C ILE A 260 3.86 -2.78 -17.03
N ASP A 261 5.15 -2.45 -16.95
CA ASP A 261 5.91 -1.95 -18.10
C ASP A 261 7.38 -2.33 -18.02
N ALA A 262 7.83 -3.06 -19.03
CA ALA A 262 9.20 -3.50 -19.19
C ALA A 262 10.21 -2.38 -19.46
N ARG A 263 9.74 -1.26 -19.99
CA ARG A 263 10.60 -0.21 -20.55
C ARG A 263 11.22 0.58 -19.41
N ALA A 264 12.53 0.78 -19.50
CA ALA A 264 13.32 1.50 -18.50
C ALA A 264 12.72 2.87 -18.13
N ARG A 265 12.11 3.59 -19.09
CA ARG A 265 11.50 4.90 -18.83
C ARG A 265 10.43 4.87 -17.72
N ILE A 266 9.48 3.94 -17.76
CA ILE A 266 8.41 3.86 -16.75
C ILE A 266 8.96 3.24 -15.47
N TYR A 267 9.77 2.21 -15.65
CA TYR A 267 10.41 1.49 -14.55
C TYR A 267 11.30 2.38 -13.67
N LEU A 268 11.91 3.42 -14.23
CA LEU A 268 12.72 4.40 -13.50
C LEU A 268 11.90 5.63 -13.07
N LEU A 269 11.01 6.14 -13.92
CA LEU A 269 10.21 7.32 -13.62
C LEU A 269 9.33 7.11 -12.38
N VAL A 270 8.70 5.94 -12.25
CA VAL A 270 7.76 5.68 -11.15
C VAL A 270 8.46 5.69 -9.77
N PRO A 271 9.54 4.91 -9.54
CA PRO A 271 10.33 5.02 -8.32
C PRO A 271 10.87 6.42 -8.05
N PHE A 272 11.31 7.14 -9.09
CA PHE A 272 11.81 8.51 -8.94
C PHE A 272 10.72 9.45 -8.40
N VAL A 273 9.57 9.49 -9.06
CA VAL A 273 8.44 10.34 -8.65
C VAL A 273 7.92 9.93 -7.28
N TRP A 274 7.86 8.63 -6.99
CA TRP A 274 7.48 8.14 -5.67
C TRP A 274 8.47 8.58 -4.58
N SER A 275 9.78 8.48 -4.83
CA SER A 275 10.82 8.99 -3.91
C SER A 275 10.70 10.50 -3.67
N LEU A 276 10.41 11.30 -4.71
CA LEU A 276 10.16 12.74 -4.54
C LEU A 276 8.91 13.02 -3.70
N SER A 277 7.84 12.24 -3.90
CA SER A 277 6.62 12.33 -3.08
C SER A 277 6.89 12.01 -1.61
N MET A 278 7.71 11.00 -1.33
CA MET A 278 8.13 10.66 0.03
C MET A 278 8.97 11.76 0.67
N ILE A 279 9.93 12.34 -0.06
CA ILE A 279 10.68 13.52 0.41
C ILE A 279 9.73 14.66 0.76
N GLY A 280 8.81 15.00 -0.16
CA GLY A 280 7.85 16.08 0.07
C GLY A 280 6.99 15.85 1.31
N ARG A 281 6.47 14.63 1.49
CA ARG A 281 5.71 14.22 2.67
C ARG A 281 6.54 14.35 3.95
N ASP A 282 7.77 13.87 3.95
CA ASP A 282 8.61 13.80 5.14
C ASP A 282 9.10 15.19 5.56
N LEU A 283 9.48 16.03 4.60
CA LEU A 283 9.79 17.44 4.85
C LEU A 283 8.57 18.23 5.34
N TYR A 284 7.38 17.94 4.79
CA TYR A 284 6.13 18.51 5.29
C TYR A 284 5.88 18.11 6.75
N THR A 285 6.10 16.84 7.12
CA THR A 285 5.98 16.38 8.51
C THR A 285 6.87 17.18 9.44
N LEU A 286 8.14 17.43 9.09
CA LEU A 286 9.06 18.22 9.92
C LEU A 286 8.59 19.65 10.14
N LEU A 287 8.11 20.31 9.09
CA LEU A 287 7.51 21.64 9.17
C LEU A 287 6.26 21.64 10.05
N PHE A 288 5.41 20.64 9.85
CA PHE A 288 4.11 20.52 10.48
C PHE A 288 4.20 20.31 12.00
N ILE A 289 5.18 19.53 12.47
CA ILE A 289 5.37 19.25 13.90
C ILE A 289 6.33 20.26 14.57
N HIS A 290 6.76 21.29 13.85
CA HIS A 290 7.74 22.27 14.30
C HIS A 290 9.06 21.65 14.79
N TYR A 291 9.53 20.62 14.08
CA TYR A 291 10.76 19.89 14.44
C TYR A 291 11.96 20.87 14.53
N ASP A 292 12.75 20.81 15.61
CA ASP A 292 13.89 21.73 15.84
C ASP A 292 13.53 23.23 15.67
N GLY A 293 12.28 23.61 15.99
CA GLY A 293 11.80 24.99 15.89
C GLY A 293 11.47 25.46 14.47
N ILE A 294 11.37 24.55 13.49
CA ILE A 294 10.98 24.88 12.12
C ILE A 294 9.55 25.43 12.10
N THR A 295 9.38 26.68 11.69
CA THR A 295 8.08 27.34 11.48
C THR A 295 7.88 27.76 10.02
N ARG A 296 8.95 27.73 9.21
CA ARG A 296 8.95 28.17 7.81
C ARG A 296 9.72 27.19 6.93
N VAL A 297 9.29 27.06 5.67
CA VAL A 297 9.93 26.19 4.66
C VAL A 297 11.43 26.47 4.51
N ALA A 298 11.86 27.74 4.62
CA ALA A 298 13.26 28.13 4.53
C ALA A 298 14.17 27.55 5.64
N GLN A 299 13.60 27.09 6.76
CA GLN A 299 14.33 26.49 7.88
C GLN A 299 14.49 24.97 7.74
N ILE A 300 13.79 24.36 6.79
CA ILE A 300 13.84 22.91 6.57
C ILE A 300 15.25 22.44 6.14
N PRO A 301 15.94 23.05 5.15
CA PRO A 301 17.20 22.49 4.65
C PRO A 301 18.29 22.36 5.73
N PRO A 302 18.55 23.38 6.59
CA PRO A 302 19.53 23.24 7.68
C PRO A 302 19.23 22.09 8.64
N ALA A 303 17.96 21.88 9.01
CA ALA A 303 17.57 20.80 9.91
C ALA A 303 17.65 19.42 9.22
N ALA A 304 17.17 19.34 7.98
CA ALA A 304 17.21 18.13 7.17
C ALA A 304 18.66 17.64 6.92
N LEU A 305 19.61 18.55 6.72
CA LEU A 305 21.01 18.18 6.51
C LEU A 305 21.70 17.61 7.76
N LYS A 306 21.24 17.97 8.97
CA LYS A 306 21.80 17.44 10.23
C LYS A 306 21.40 15.97 10.44
N GLU A 307 20.19 15.59 10.02
CA GLU A 307 19.65 14.25 10.24
C GLU A 307 18.98 13.71 8.96
N PRO A 308 19.78 13.18 8.00
CA PRO A 308 19.26 12.68 6.72
C PRO A 308 18.21 11.57 6.87
N SER A 309 18.27 10.78 7.94
CA SER A 309 17.33 9.70 8.23
C SER A 309 15.86 10.14 8.32
N LEU A 310 15.61 11.44 8.54
CA LEU A 310 14.27 12.03 8.67
C LEU A 310 13.55 12.28 7.35
N TRP A 311 14.27 12.40 6.24
CA TRP A 311 13.68 12.86 4.97
C TRP A 311 14.19 12.12 3.74
N VAL A 312 15.37 11.49 3.82
CA VAL A 312 15.87 10.68 2.72
C VAL A 312 14.91 9.51 2.55
N PRO A 313 14.34 9.30 1.34
CA PRO A 313 13.36 8.25 1.12
C PRO A 313 14.07 6.90 1.04
N ILE A 314 13.29 5.82 1.18
CA ILE A 314 13.75 4.45 0.87
C ILE A 314 14.45 4.48 -0.51
N PRO A 315 15.69 3.94 -0.65
CA PRO A 315 16.48 4.05 -1.89
C PRO A 315 15.97 3.13 -3.02
N LEU A 316 14.64 3.07 -3.20
CA LEU A 316 13.93 2.32 -4.23
C LEU A 316 14.35 2.76 -5.64
N PHE A 317 14.55 4.06 -5.88
CA PHE A 317 15.03 4.55 -7.16
C PHE A 317 16.43 4.03 -7.50
N LEU A 318 17.34 3.98 -6.51
CA LEU A 318 18.67 3.41 -6.69
C LEU A 318 18.62 1.90 -6.97
N ALA A 319 17.74 1.18 -6.27
CA ALA A 319 17.49 -0.24 -6.55
C ALA A 319 16.96 -0.46 -7.98
N ALA A 320 16.08 0.41 -8.47
CA ALA A 320 15.57 0.37 -9.85
C ALA A 320 16.69 0.62 -10.87
N ILE A 321 17.57 1.61 -10.64
CA ILE A 321 18.75 1.87 -11.49
C ILE A 321 19.65 0.63 -11.53
N CYS A 322 19.97 0.06 -10.36
CA CYS A 322 20.79 -1.13 -10.24
C CYS A 322 20.20 -2.30 -11.06
N THR A 323 18.90 -2.55 -10.92
CA THR A 323 18.19 -3.58 -11.70
C THR A 323 18.29 -3.36 -13.21
N VAL A 324 18.13 -2.11 -13.68
CA VAL A 324 18.26 -1.77 -15.11
C VAL A 324 19.68 -2.00 -15.62
N ILE A 325 20.70 -1.64 -14.84
CA ILE A 325 22.12 -1.84 -15.20
C ILE A 325 22.45 -3.33 -15.26
N LEU A 326 22.10 -4.10 -14.24
CA LEU A 326 22.39 -5.53 -14.15
C LEU A 326 21.71 -6.34 -15.27
N ARG A 327 20.51 -5.94 -15.69
CA ARG A 327 19.81 -6.59 -16.83
C ARG A 327 20.55 -6.46 -18.16
N ARG A 328 21.42 -5.44 -18.33
CA ARG A 328 22.27 -5.33 -19.54
C ARG A 328 23.39 -6.37 -19.59
N ARG A 329 23.64 -7.09 -18.49
CA ARG A 329 24.74 -8.07 -18.34
C ARG A 329 24.29 -9.52 -18.50
N SER A 330 23.10 -9.77 -19.07
CA SER A 330 22.54 -11.13 -19.28
C SER A 330 22.45 -12.00 -18.01
N LEU A 331 22.35 -11.37 -16.83
CA LEU A 331 22.16 -12.08 -15.57
C LEU A 331 20.74 -12.66 -15.47
N THR A 332 20.60 -13.79 -14.78
CA THR A 332 19.28 -14.34 -14.46
C THR A 332 18.53 -13.43 -13.49
N GLU A 333 17.20 -13.45 -13.55
CA GLU A 333 16.34 -12.58 -12.74
C GLU A 333 16.61 -12.73 -11.23
N ASN A 334 16.79 -13.96 -10.74
CA ASN A 334 17.12 -14.21 -9.34
C ASN A 334 18.46 -13.55 -8.93
N ARG A 335 19.49 -13.64 -9.77
CA ARG A 335 20.79 -13.02 -9.50
C ARG A 335 20.69 -11.50 -9.48
N ILE A 336 19.86 -10.91 -10.36
CA ILE A 336 19.61 -9.47 -10.38
C ILE A 336 19.01 -8.99 -9.06
N TYR A 337 17.98 -9.65 -8.54
CA TYR A 337 17.37 -9.26 -7.26
C TYR A 337 18.28 -9.50 -6.06
N LEU A 338 19.08 -10.58 -6.04
CA LEU A 338 20.06 -10.80 -4.97
C LEU A 338 21.12 -9.69 -4.91
N VAL A 339 21.72 -9.35 -6.06
CA VAL A 339 22.74 -8.29 -6.13
C VAL A 339 22.13 -6.91 -5.85
N THR A 340 20.93 -6.64 -6.40
CA THR A 340 20.21 -5.39 -6.13
C THR A 340 19.88 -5.26 -4.65
N GLY A 341 19.44 -6.34 -4.00
CA GLY A 341 19.08 -6.34 -2.58
C GLY A 341 20.28 -6.11 -1.68
N PHE A 342 21.43 -6.70 -2.01
CA PHE A 342 22.67 -6.46 -1.30
C PHE A 342 23.11 -4.98 -1.39
N ILE A 343 23.13 -4.41 -2.60
CA ILE A 343 23.51 -2.99 -2.81
C ILE A 343 22.51 -2.06 -2.12
N PHE A 344 21.22 -2.32 -2.30
CA PHE A 344 20.14 -1.57 -1.66
C PHE A 344 20.30 -1.55 -0.13
N ALA A 345 20.60 -2.69 0.48
CA ALA A 345 20.76 -2.79 1.92
C ALA A 345 21.95 -1.99 2.45
N ILE A 346 23.07 -1.96 1.71
CA ILE A 346 24.22 -1.11 2.06
C ILE A 346 23.82 0.37 2.02
N CYS A 347 23.09 0.80 0.99
CA CYS A 347 22.62 2.17 0.91
C CYS A 347 21.64 2.52 2.04
N THR A 348 20.71 1.62 2.35
CA THR A 348 19.77 1.76 3.47
C THR A 348 20.51 1.84 4.81
N PHE A 349 21.54 1.01 5.01
CA PHE A 349 22.40 1.06 6.19
C PHE A 349 22.99 2.45 6.40
N PHE A 350 23.62 3.03 5.37
CA PHE A 350 24.26 4.36 5.48
C PHE A 350 23.28 5.52 5.68
N ILE A 351 21.98 5.32 5.43
CA ILE A 351 20.97 6.36 5.65
C ILE A 351 20.44 6.31 7.09
N TRP A 352 20.11 5.12 7.60
CA TRP A 352 19.36 4.98 8.87
C TRP A 352 20.15 4.41 10.03
N HIS A 353 21.23 3.64 9.82
CA HIS A 353 21.86 2.90 10.91
C HIS A 353 23.25 3.43 11.26
N ASN A 354 23.52 3.50 12.56
CA ASN A 354 24.80 3.94 13.11
C ASN A 354 25.62 2.77 13.72
N ASN A 355 25.04 1.58 13.81
CA ASN A 355 25.70 0.39 14.35
C ASN A 355 26.27 -0.46 13.21
N ASN A 356 27.60 -0.52 13.09
CA ASN A 356 28.31 -1.26 12.05
C ASN A 356 27.88 -2.73 11.89
N LEU A 357 27.39 -3.38 12.96
CA LEU A 357 26.88 -4.75 12.88
C LEU A 357 25.63 -4.88 11.99
N MET A 358 24.85 -3.80 11.85
CA MET A 358 23.66 -3.78 10.99
C MET A 358 24.02 -3.88 9.50
N LEU A 359 25.28 -3.65 9.11
CA LEU A 359 25.75 -3.90 7.74
C LEU A 359 25.62 -5.39 7.36
N LEU A 360 25.70 -6.29 8.35
CA LEU A 360 25.50 -7.73 8.13
C LEU A 360 24.08 -8.06 7.65
N LEU A 361 23.11 -7.16 7.86
CA LEU A 361 21.74 -7.31 7.35
C LEU A 361 21.66 -7.23 5.81
N ALA A 362 22.74 -6.85 5.12
CA ALA A 362 22.80 -6.88 3.66
C ALA A 362 22.62 -8.29 3.08
N PHE A 363 23.06 -9.32 3.80
CA PHE A 363 22.86 -10.72 3.38
C PHE A 363 21.38 -11.15 3.44
N PRO A 364 20.67 -11.08 4.59
CA PRO A 364 19.26 -11.41 4.62
C PRO A 364 18.43 -10.51 3.69
N ALA A 365 18.77 -9.22 3.54
CA ALA A 365 18.09 -8.32 2.61
C ALA A 365 18.15 -8.75 1.15
N ALA A 366 19.27 -9.35 0.70
CA ALA A 366 19.35 -9.91 -0.65
C ALA A 366 18.30 -11.01 -0.86
N PHE A 367 18.14 -11.91 0.12
CA PHE A 367 17.16 -12.99 0.06
C PHE A 367 15.73 -12.50 0.23
N THR A 368 15.46 -11.54 1.13
CA THR A 368 14.11 -10.98 1.28
C THR A 368 13.72 -10.16 0.06
N MET A 369 14.63 -9.47 -0.62
CA MET A 369 14.33 -8.83 -1.91
C MET A 369 13.94 -9.85 -2.99
N LEU A 370 14.65 -10.98 -3.05
CA LEU A 370 14.29 -12.07 -3.96
C LEU A 370 12.90 -12.63 -3.62
N LEU A 371 12.61 -12.88 -2.34
CA LEU A 371 11.29 -13.31 -1.88
C LEU A 371 10.22 -12.29 -2.26
N GLY A 372 10.50 -11.01 -2.05
CA GLY A 372 9.65 -9.89 -2.41
C GLY A 372 9.30 -9.91 -3.89
N SER A 373 10.29 -10.12 -4.77
CA SER A 373 10.06 -10.19 -6.22
C SER A 373 9.12 -11.33 -6.64
N ARG A 374 9.14 -12.45 -5.89
CA ARG A 374 8.22 -13.57 -6.11
C ARG A 374 6.82 -13.21 -5.66
N ILE A 375 6.68 -12.57 -4.50
CA ILE A 375 5.40 -12.05 -4.00
C ILE A 375 4.83 -11.02 -4.98
N GLY A 376 5.62 -10.06 -5.46
CA GLY A 376 5.18 -9.08 -6.45
C GLY A 376 4.78 -9.72 -7.79
N SER A 377 5.50 -10.74 -8.24
CA SER A 377 5.12 -11.50 -9.44
C SER A 377 3.82 -12.29 -9.23
N TRP A 378 3.62 -12.87 -8.04
CA TRP A 378 2.39 -13.54 -7.66
C TRP A 378 1.21 -12.55 -7.61
N PHE A 379 1.43 -11.37 -7.04
CA PHE A 379 0.46 -10.27 -7.02
C PHE A 379 0.00 -9.88 -8.43
N TYR A 380 0.95 -9.72 -9.36
CA TYR A 380 0.60 -9.46 -10.76
C TYR A 380 -0.17 -10.61 -11.41
N GLY A 381 0.28 -11.85 -11.16
CA GLY A 381 -0.31 -13.05 -11.77
C GLY A 381 -1.78 -13.25 -11.38
N PHE A 382 -2.16 -12.99 -10.12
CA PHE A 382 -3.57 -13.12 -9.73
C PHE A 382 -4.45 -11.98 -10.26
N MET A 383 -3.91 -10.78 -10.51
CA MET A 383 -4.64 -9.69 -11.15
C MET A 383 -4.93 -9.98 -12.63
N GLU A 384 -3.98 -10.60 -13.33
CA GLU A 384 -4.12 -10.92 -14.75
C GLU A 384 -4.97 -12.19 -14.98
N GLU A 385 -4.76 -13.21 -14.16
CA GLU A 385 -5.43 -14.51 -14.27
C GLU A 385 -6.01 -14.93 -12.91
N PRO A 386 -7.12 -14.32 -12.48
CA PRO A 386 -7.73 -14.61 -11.19
C PRO A 386 -8.32 -16.03 -11.17
N SER A 387 -8.05 -16.77 -10.10
CA SER A 387 -8.75 -18.02 -9.77
C SER A 387 -9.35 -17.92 -8.37
N THR A 388 -10.47 -18.61 -8.13
CA THR A 388 -11.14 -18.57 -6.81
C THR A 388 -10.18 -18.93 -5.68
N GLU A 389 -9.32 -19.94 -5.87
CA GLU A 389 -8.32 -20.37 -4.88
C GLU A 389 -7.31 -19.25 -4.57
N LYS A 390 -6.68 -18.66 -5.60
CA LYS A 390 -5.68 -17.59 -5.42
C LYS A 390 -6.30 -16.36 -4.75
N LEU A 391 -7.53 -16.01 -5.14
CA LEU A 391 -8.25 -14.88 -4.56
C LEU A 391 -8.58 -15.12 -3.09
N MET A 392 -9.07 -16.31 -2.73
CA MET A 392 -9.38 -16.62 -1.33
C MET A 392 -8.13 -16.71 -0.47
N LEU A 393 -7.04 -17.28 -1.00
CA LEU A 393 -5.76 -17.28 -0.32
C LEU A 393 -5.28 -15.84 -0.07
N PHE A 394 -5.30 -14.98 -1.09
CA PHE A 394 -4.92 -13.58 -0.95
C PHE A 394 -5.78 -12.85 0.09
N LEU A 395 -7.11 -12.92 -0.02
CA LEU A 395 -8.03 -12.20 0.86
C LEU A 395 -7.95 -12.70 2.31
N SER A 396 -7.80 -14.01 2.52
CA SER A 396 -7.65 -14.57 3.87
C SER A 396 -6.34 -14.15 4.53
N ILE A 397 -5.25 -14.06 3.76
CA ILE A 397 -3.96 -13.60 4.26
C ILE A 397 -3.99 -12.09 4.53
N ALA A 398 -4.33 -11.29 3.51
CA ALA A 398 -4.26 -9.84 3.55
C ALA A 398 -5.28 -9.22 4.52
N CYS A 399 -6.55 -9.64 4.46
CA CYS A 399 -7.61 -9.02 5.25
C CYS A 399 -7.92 -9.78 6.56
N GLY A 400 -7.11 -10.77 6.94
CA GLY A 400 -7.40 -11.63 8.08
C GLY A 400 -6.16 -12.06 8.85
N GLN A 401 -5.36 -12.96 8.28
CA GLN A 401 -4.25 -13.59 9.00
C GLN A 401 -3.14 -12.61 9.38
N ILE A 402 -2.74 -11.71 8.48
CA ILE A 402 -1.68 -10.73 8.76
C ILE A 402 -2.14 -9.74 9.85
N PRO A 403 -3.31 -9.08 9.72
CA PRO A 403 -3.82 -8.20 10.79
C PRO A 403 -4.01 -8.90 12.14
N ALA A 404 -4.51 -10.14 12.13
CA ALA A 404 -4.67 -10.91 13.37
C ALA A 404 -3.31 -11.21 14.02
N PHE A 405 -2.30 -11.60 13.23
CA PHE A 405 -0.95 -11.88 13.73
C PHE A 405 -0.33 -10.61 14.34
N TRP A 406 -0.35 -9.49 13.62
CA TRP A 406 0.22 -8.24 14.10
C TRP A 406 -0.54 -7.68 15.30
N GLY A 407 -1.86 -7.83 15.33
CA GLY A 407 -2.66 -7.46 16.49
C GLY A 407 -2.29 -8.22 17.76
N ILE A 408 -1.96 -9.51 17.65
CA ILE A 408 -1.44 -10.29 18.79
C ILE A 408 -0.10 -9.72 19.26
N VAL A 409 0.80 -9.38 18.32
CA VAL A 409 2.09 -8.76 18.64
C VAL A 409 1.89 -7.41 19.33
N ASP A 410 0.99 -6.56 18.82
CA ASP A 410 0.64 -5.27 19.42
C ASP A 410 0.14 -5.43 20.87
N LEU A 411 -0.79 -6.36 21.10
CA LEU A 411 -1.31 -6.61 22.45
C LEU A 411 -0.24 -7.11 23.43
N ILE A 412 0.71 -7.93 22.96
CA ILE A 412 1.85 -8.38 23.77
C ILE A 412 2.74 -7.17 24.13
N LEU A 413 3.05 -6.31 23.15
CA LEU A 413 3.87 -5.12 23.38
C LEU A 413 3.21 -4.16 24.37
N ARG A 414 1.91 -3.89 24.20
CA ARG A 414 1.11 -3.06 25.11
C ARG A 414 1.10 -3.58 26.54
N ARG A 415 1.00 -4.90 26.71
CA ARG A 415 0.98 -5.53 28.04
C ARG A 415 2.35 -5.52 28.71
N THR A 416 3.43 -5.64 27.94
CA THR A 416 4.79 -5.85 28.45
C THR A 416 5.54 -4.54 28.71
N ILE A 417 5.18 -3.47 28.01
CA ILE A 417 5.80 -2.15 28.16
C ILE A 417 4.83 -1.29 28.97
N PRO A 418 5.14 -0.94 30.24
CA PRO A 418 4.25 -0.18 31.11
C PRO A 418 4.13 1.27 30.67
#